data_AF-A0A820N1T0-F1
#
_entry.id   AF-A0A820N1T0-F1
#
_cell.length_a   1.000
_cell.length_b   1.000
_cell.length_c   1.000
_cell.angle_alpha   90.00
_cell.angle_beta   90.00
_cell.angle_gamma   90.00
#
_symmetry.space_group_name_H-M   'P 1'
#
loop_
_entity.id
_entity.type
_entity.pdbx_description
1 polymer ?
#
loop_
_entity_poly.entity_id
_entity_poly.type
_entity_poly.pdbx_seq_one_letter_code
_entity_poly.pdbx_strand_id
1 'polypeptide(L)'
;VYITPKEELAEIIRDDWTKRFGIINRKVVMLTGDTTLDLKLIANGHIIVSTPEYWDNVSRRWKQRKHIQNIQLFIVDNLHIIGSDEGVSYTILYRK
;
A
#
# COMPACT_ATOMS: atom_id res chain seq x y z
N VAL A 1 2.18 2.39 -5.30
CA VAL A 1 1.46 1.98 -4.07
C VAL A 1 0.07 2.56 -4.14
N TYR A 2 -0.93 1.76 -3.75
CA TYR A 2 -2.33 2.13 -3.65
C TYR A 2 -2.80 1.93 -2.20
N ILE A 3 -3.35 2.97 -1.59
CA ILE A 3 -3.83 2.96 -0.21
C ILE A 3 -5.35 3.07 -0.17
N THR A 4 -5.99 2.20 0.60
CA THR A 4 -7.44 2.14 0.83
C THR A 4 -7.74 2.01 2.33
N PRO A 5 -8.86 2.52 2.86
CA PRO A 5 -9.05 2.62 4.30
C PRO A 5 -9.31 1.29 4.99
N LYS A 6 -9.83 0.29 4.25
CA LYS A 6 -10.30 -0.98 4.78
C LYS A 6 -9.59 -2.16 4.14
N GLU A 7 -9.30 -3.17 4.94
CA GLU A 7 -8.62 -4.39 4.48
C GLU A 7 -9.47 -5.14 3.46
N GLU A 8 -10.79 -5.22 3.67
CA GLU A 8 -11.70 -5.90 2.74
C GLU A 8 -11.71 -5.24 1.35
N LEU A 9 -11.63 -3.91 1.31
CA LEU A 9 -11.48 -3.17 0.04
C LEU A 9 -10.12 -3.43 -0.60
N ALA A 10 -9.06 -3.56 0.21
CA ALA A 10 -7.72 -3.89 -0.28
C ALA A 10 -7.70 -5.27 -0.95
N GLU A 11 -8.38 -6.26 -0.38
CA GLU A 11 -8.50 -7.61 -0.95
C GLU A 11 -9.27 -7.60 -2.28
N ILE A 12 -10.43 -6.94 -2.31
CA ILE A 12 -11.24 -6.81 -3.54
C ILE A 12 -10.41 -6.16 -4.66
N ILE A 13 -9.71 -5.07 -4.35
CA ILE A 13 -8.88 -4.35 -5.31
C ILE A 13 -7.69 -5.20 -5.74
N ARG A 14 -7.02 -5.89 -4.81
CA ARG A 14 -5.93 -6.83 -5.14
C ARG A 14 -6.42 -7.87 -6.14
N ASP A 15 -7.59 -8.47 -5.92
CA ASP A 15 -8.09 -9.54 -6.78
C ASP A 15 -8.52 -9.05 -8.16
N ASP A 16 -9.21 -7.90 -8.22
CA ASP A 16 -9.54 -7.25 -9.50
C ASP A 16 -8.26 -6.89 -10.28
N TRP A 17 -7.31 -6.24 -9.61
CA TRP A 17 -6.10 -5.76 -10.23
C TRP A 17 -5.15 -6.89 -10.61
N THR A 18 -5.11 -7.99 -9.84
CA THR A 18 -4.34 -9.18 -10.21
C THR A 18 -4.84 -9.74 -11.54
N LYS A 19 -6.16 -9.78 -11.76
CA LYS A 19 -6.74 -10.22 -13.03
C LYS A 19 -6.42 -9.26 -14.17
N ARG A 20 -6.57 -7.95 -13.93
CA ARG A 20 -6.38 -6.91 -14.96
C ARG A 20 -4.91 -6.71 -15.36
N PHE A 21 -4.04 -6.58 -14.36
CA PHE A 21 -2.61 -6.34 -14.57
C PHE A 21 -1.79 -7.62 -14.76
N GLY A 22 -2.35 -8.79 -14.41
CA GLY A 22 -1.77 -10.09 -14.75
C GLY A 22 -1.60 -10.28 -16.26
N ILE A 23 -2.50 -9.72 -17.08
CA ILE A 23 -2.45 -9.77 -18.56
C ILE A 23 -1.17 -9.11 -19.10
N ILE A 24 -0.64 -8.10 -18.41
CA ILE A 24 0.60 -7.41 -18.78
C ILE A 24 1.81 -7.85 -17.92
N ASN A 25 1.71 -9.03 -17.30
CA ASN A 25 2.75 -9.63 -16.44
C ASN A 25 3.21 -8.73 -15.29
N ARG A 26 2.29 -7.95 -14.71
CA ARG A 26 2.55 -7.11 -13.54
C ARG A 26 1.98 -7.75 -12.29
N LYS A 27 2.88 -8.08 -11.36
CA LYS A 27 2.52 -8.68 -10.08
C LYS A 27 1.91 -7.65 -9.13
N VAL A 28 0.66 -7.88 -8.73
CA VAL A 28 -0.03 -7.13 -7.69
C VAL A 28 0.16 -7.87 -6.37
N VAL A 29 0.53 -7.16 -5.31
CA VAL A 29 0.70 -7.70 -3.96
C VAL A 29 -0.06 -6.84 -2.96
N MET A 30 -0.56 -7.47 -1.91
CA MET A 30 -1.19 -6.78 -0.78
C MET A 30 -0.30 -6.94 0.45
N LEU A 31 -0.11 -5.86 1.21
CA LEU A 31 0.63 -5.93 2.47
C LEU A 31 -0.20 -6.63 3.55
N THR A 32 0.46 -7.34 4.45
CA THR A 32 -0.18 -8.17 5.49
C THR A 32 0.03 -7.62 6.89
N GLY A 33 0.82 -6.54 7.06
CA GLY A 33 1.16 -5.97 8.35
C GLY A 33 2.38 -6.61 9.02
N ASP A 34 2.86 -7.76 8.52
CA ASP A 34 4.16 -8.32 8.92
C ASP A 34 5.27 -7.66 8.12
N THR A 35 6.11 -6.88 8.81
CA THR A 35 7.16 -6.09 8.16
C THR A 35 8.17 -6.96 7.38
N THR A 36 8.45 -8.18 7.82
CA THR A 36 9.46 -9.03 7.16
C THR A 36 8.91 -9.61 5.86
N LEU A 37 7.65 -10.05 5.87
CA LEU A 37 6.94 -10.53 4.69
C LEU A 37 6.67 -9.36 3.72
N ASP A 38 6.22 -8.22 4.23
CA ASP A 38 5.90 -7.04 3.43
C ASP A 38 7.11 -6.50 2.65
N LEU A 39 8.31 -6.52 3.26
CA LEU A 39 9.53 -6.14 2.54
C LEU A 39 9.83 -7.08 1.37
N LYS A 40 9.58 -8.38 1.52
CA LYS A 40 9.73 -9.36 0.42
C LYS A 40 8.65 -9.15 -0.64
N LEU A 41 7.42 -8.81 -0.24
CA LEU A 41 6.33 -8.51 -1.17
C LEU A 41 6.64 -7.26 -1.99
N ILE A 42 7.09 -6.17 -1.35
CA ILE A 42 7.47 -4.92 -2.01
C ILE A 42 8.66 -5.13 -2.97
N ALA A 43 9.64 -5.95 -2.60
CA ALA A 43 10.78 -6.22 -3.47
C ALA A 43 10.40 -6.98 -4.75
N ASN A 44 9.36 -7.83 -4.69
CA ASN A 44 8.94 -8.68 -5.81
C ASN A 44 7.68 -8.18 -6.54
N GLY A 45 6.96 -7.22 -5.96
CA GLY A 45 5.72 -6.68 -6.46
C GLY A 45 5.94 -5.47 -7.36
N HIS A 46 5.08 -5.31 -8.36
CA HIS A 46 5.04 -4.10 -9.19
C HIS A 46 4.00 -3.10 -8.69
N ILE A 47 2.87 -3.63 -8.22
CA ILE A 47 1.76 -2.85 -7.69
C ILE A 47 1.52 -3.35 -6.28
N ILE A 48 1.54 -2.42 -5.33
CA ILE A 48 1.38 -2.70 -3.90
C ILE A 48 0.06 -2.07 -3.47
N VAL A 49 -0.84 -2.89 -2.93
CA VAL A 49 -2.12 -2.48 -2.34
C VAL A 49 -1.99 -2.60 -0.81
N SER A 50 -2.45 -1.62 -0.06
CA SER A 50 -2.27 -1.61 1.39
C SER A 50 -3.29 -0.73 2.11
N THR A 51 -3.45 -0.95 3.41
CA THR A 51 -4.09 0.01 4.33
C THR A 51 -3.06 1.05 4.79
N PRO A 52 -3.49 2.22 5.29
CA PRO A 52 -2.56 3.21 5.81
C PRO A 52 -1.70 2.67 6.96
N GLU A 53 -2.26 1.81 7.82
CA GLU A 53 -1.57 1.23 8.97
C GLU A 53 -0.42 0.29 8.54
N TYR A 54 -0.68 -0.63 7.60
CA TYR A 54 0.33 -1.55 7.11
C TYR A 54 1.43 -0.79 6.35
N TRP A 55 1.04 0.22 5.56
CA TRP A 55 1.99 1.08 4.91
C TRP A 55 2.85 1.88 5.90
N ASP A 56 2.29 2.41 6.99
CA ASP A 56 3.08 3.12 8.00
C ASP A 56 4.17 2.21 8.57
N ASN A 57 3.80 1.01 9.00
CA ASN A 57 4.72 0.03 9.58
C ASN A 57 5.92 -0.25 8.65
N VAL A 58 5.66 -0.55 7.37
CA VAL A 58 6.73 -0.85 6.42
C VAL A 58 7.49 0.40 5.97
N SER A 59 6.93 1.60 6.08
CA SER A 59 7.59 2.85 5.65
C SER A 59 8.37 3.57 6.76
N ARG A 60 8.30 3.15 8.04
CA ARG A 60 9.03 3.80 9.17
C ARG A 60 10.54 3.97 8.96
N ARG A 61 11.21 3.01 8.31
CA ARG A 61 12.65 3.06 8.02
C ARG A 61 12.96 3.21 6.52
N TRP A 62 12.12 3.93 5.79
CA TRP A 62 12.22 4.04 4.33
C TRP A 62 13.58 4.56 3.84
N LYS A 63 14.24 5.46 4.58
CA LYS A 63 15.59 5.97 4.25
C LYS A 63 16.67 4.88 4.15
N GLN A 64 16.46 3.73 4.78
CA GLN A 64 17.37 2.57 4.71
C GLN A 64 16.88 1.49 3.73
N ARG A 65 15.72 1.67 3.11
CA ARG A 65 15.02 0.65 2.30
C ARG A 65 14.91 1.12 0.84
N LYS A 66 15.86 0.68 0.00
CA LYS A 66 15.94 1.06 -1.43
C LYS A 66 14.66 0.78 -2.22
N HIS A 67 14.01 -0.37 -1.99
CA HIS A 67 12.77 -0.70 -2.69
C HIS A 67 11.62 0.26 -2.39
N ILE A 68 11.59 0.81 -1.17
CA ILE A 68 10.58 1.82 -0.79
C ILE A 68 10.91 3.17 -1.43
N GLN A 69 12.19 3.54 -1.50
CA GLN A 69 12.63 4.78 -2.15
C GLN A 69 12.35 4.79 -3.66
N ASN A 70 12.34 3.63 -4.30
CA ASN A 70 12.12 3.50 -5.74
C ASN A 70 10.64 3.55 -6.15
N ILE A 71 9.72 3.82 -5.22
CA ILE A 71 8.30 3.92 -5.52
C ILE A 71 8.05 5.26 -6.24
N GLN A 72 7.58 5.16 -7.48
CA GLN A 72 7.38 6.33 -8.35
C GLN A 72 5.96 6.90 -8.30
N LEU A 73 5.00 6.12 -7.82
CA LEU A 73 3.58 6.48 -7.80
C LEU A 73 2.94 6.04 -6.49
N PHE A 74 2.30 6.99 -5.81
CA PHE A 74 1.56 6.79 -4.58
C PHE A 74 0.14 7.32 -4.75
N ILE A 75 -0.85 6.43 -4.66
CA ILE A 75 -2.26 6.75 -4.83
C ILE A 75 -2.94 6.50 -3.50
N VAL A 76 -3.70 7.48 -3.04
CA VAL A 76 -4.47 7.42 -1.80
C VAL A 76 -5.94 7.57 -2.18
N ASP A 77 -6.71 6.51 -1.96
CA ASP A 77 -8.14 6.51 -2.22
C ASP A 77 -8.93 6.98 -0.99
N ASN A 78 -10.16 7.44 -1.21
CA ASN A 78 -11.08 7.93 -0.17
C ASN A 78 -10.55 9.11 0.67
N LEU A 79 -9.82 10.02 0.03
CA LEU A 79 -9.30 11.25 0.66
C LEU A 79 -10.39 12.13 1.31
N HIS A 80 -11.65 11.99 0.90
CA HIS A 80 -12.78 12.69 1.53
C HIS A 80 -12.98 12.34 3.01
N ILE A 81 -12.41 11.22 3.49
CA ILE A 81 -12.53 10.72 4.87
C ILE A 81 -11.59 11.46 5.84
N ILE A 82 -10.65 12.28 5.35
CA ILE A 82 -9.63 12.95 6.19
C ILE A 82 -10.23 13.81 7.33
N GLY A 83 -11.47 14.28 7.20
CA GLY A 83 -12.16 15.07 8.24
C GLY A 83 -12.99 14.27 9.26
N SER A 84 -13.07 12.94 9.15
CA SER A 84 -13.78 12.08 10.11
C SER A 84 -12.80 11.37 11.06
N ASP A 85 -13.32 10.67 12.08
CA ASP A 85 -12.49 9.86 13.01
C ASP A 85 -11.64 8.81 12.27
N GLU A 86 -12.10 8.31 11.12
CA GLU A 86 -11.34 7.37 10.28
C GLU A 86 -10.19 8.06 9.49
N GLY A 87 -10.19 9.39 9.41
CA GLY A 87 -9.16 10.22 8.77
C GLY A 87 -7.81 10.23 9.51
N VAL A 88 -7.79 9.83 10.78
CA VAL A 88 -6.55 9.74 11.59
C VAL A 88 -5.54 8.79 10.93
N SER A 89 -6.04 7.68 10.36
CA SER A 89 -5.23 6.70 9.63
C SER A 89 -4.62 7.28 8.34
N TYR A 90 -5.18 8.33 7.74
CA TYR A 90 -4.57 9.00 6.59
C TYR A 90 -3.53 10.04 6.99
N THR A 91 -3.70 10.67 8.15
CA THR A 91 -2.79 11.72 8.65
C THR A 91 -1.35 11.22 8.78
N ILE A 92 -1.15 9.95 9.12
CA ILE A 92 0.18 9.32 9.21
C ILE A 92 0.92 9.26 7.86
N LEU A 93 0.21 9.25 6.73
CA LEU A 93 0.81 9.21 5.40
C LEU A 93 1.47 10.53 5.01
N TYR A 94 0.92 11.66 5.46
CA TYR A 94 1.43 13.00 5.17
C TYR A 94 2.68 13.40 5.97
N ARG A 95 3.07 12.60 6.97
CA ARG A 95 4.18 12.90 7.88
C ARG A 95 5.55 12.39 7.38
N LYS A 96 5.65 11.84 6.17
CA LYS A 96 6.88 11.26 5.60
C LYS A 96 7.21 11.87 4.25
#